data_AF-A0A9W9C5M8-F1
#
_entry.id   AF-A0A9W9C5M8-F1
#
_cell.length_a   1.000
_cell.length_b   1.000
_cell.length_c   1.000
_cell.angle_alpha   90.00
_cell.angle_beta   90.00
_cell.angle_gamma   90.00
#
_symmetry.space_group_name_H-M   'P 1'
#
loop_
_entity.id
_entity.type
_entity.pdbx_description
1 polymer ?
#
loop_
_entity_poly.entity_id
_entity_poly.type
_entity_poly.pdbx_seq_one_letter_code
_entity_poly.pdbx_strand_id
1 'polypeptide(L)'
;MNRPRISIEMEMSPNTYHFSSARPPTLSFTLTPHASQCLTILVPHSSPLATGRSMNTGGYPISDLSTSPPTTVKIGDMTGYISVPASPNEMIVLQPGQRSKKFQVAFNRGASYEPSFRPQPWHIVRNGRLLDQDGKETSIRRPSVVHGVDGLEAGKTYKTTMAIDKLEKTPWWWGDEKDEPDRKDLGSKVGGIEWEIVNGGVEFRVEE
;
A
#
# COMPACT_ATOMS: atom_id res chain seq x y z
N MET A 1 -12.57 -27.58 9.01
CA MET A 1 -11.42 -26.79 9.50
C MET A 1 -11.85 -25.35 9.62
N ASN A 2 -11.56 -24.69 10.74
CA ASN A 2 -11.86 -23.26 10.90
C ASN A 2 -11.01 -22.46 9.92
N ARG A 3 -11.64 -21.50 9.25
CA ARG A 3 -10.95 -20.55 8.38
C ARG A 3 -10.10 -19.61 9.25
N PRO A 4 -8.82 -19.35 8.91
CA PRO A 4 -8.05 -18.34 9.63
C PRO A 4 -8.71 -16.97 9.49
N ARG A 5 -8.72 -16.19 10.57
CA ARG A 5 -9.17 -14.79 10.57
C ARG A 5 -8.00 -13.87 10.93
N ILE A 6 -7.86 -12.78 10.19
CA ILE A 6 -6.84 -11.76 10.42
C ILE A 6 -7.51 -10.38 10.40
N SER A 7 -7.34 -9.63 11.47
CA SER A 7 -7.69 -8.21 11.49
C SER A 7 -6.49 -7.37 11.04
N ILE A 8 -6.77 -6.32 10.28
CA ILE A 8 -5.80 -5.37 9.74
C ILE A 8 -6.17 -3.99 10.26
N GLU A 9 -5.33 -3.44 11.13
CA GLU A 9 -5.42 -2.05 11.54
C GLU A 9 -4.46 -1.22 10.67
N MET A 10 -4.94 -0.09 10.14
CA MET A 10 -4.15 0.80 9.29
C MET A 10 -3.99 2.16 9.96
N GLU A 11 -2.80 2.75 9.85
CA GLU A 11 -2.48 4.08 10.35
C GLU A 11 -1.62 4.84 9.34
N MET A 12 -1.71 6.17 9.38
CA MET A 12 -0.91 7.06 8.54
C MET A 12 -0.22 8.09 9.45
N SER A 13 1.10 8.22 9.33
CA SER A 13 1.88 9.15 10.15
C SER A 13 2.91 9.94 9.32
N PRO A 14 2.82 11.28 9.27
CA PRO A 14 1.68 12.07 9.73
C PRO A 14 0.41 11.76 8.92
N ASN A 15 -0.76 11.98 9.51
CA ASN A 15 -2.04 11.86 8.80
C ASN A 15 -2.38 13.12 7.97
N THR A 16 -1.52 14.13 7.99
CA THR A 16 -1.58 15.30 7.11
C THR A 16 -0.25 15.41 6.36
N TYR A 17 -0.30 15.40 5.03
CA TYR A 17 0.86 15.55 4.17
C TYR A 17 0.85 16.95 3.54
N HIS A 18 1.96 17.67 3.69
CA HIS A 18 2.19 18.93 2.98
C HIS A 18 3.12 18.69 1.80
N PHE A 19 2.86 19.33 0.65
CA PHE A 19 3.78 19.24 -0.50
C PHE A 19 5.16 19.82 -0.19
N SER A 20 5.28 20.72 0.79
CA SER A 20 6.55 21.21 1.31
C SER A 20 7.31 20.22 2.19
N SER A 21 6.72 19.08 2.54
CA SER A 21 7.36 18.08 3.42
C SER A 21 8.55 17.44 2.72
N ALA A 22 9.67 17.36 3.41
CA ALA A 22 10.86 16.68 2.89
C ALA A 22 10.66 15.16 2.74
N ARG A 23 9.65 14.59 3.42
CA ARG A 23 9.35 13.15 3.40
C ARG A 23 7.84 12.93 3.23
N PRO A 24 7.45 11.86 2.53
CA PRO A 24 6.06 11.44 2.48
C PRO A 24 5.59 10.90 3.84
N PRO A 25 4.28 10.76 4.07
CA PRO A 25 3.78 10.09 5.26
C PRO A 25 4.08 8.59 5.19
N THR A 26 4.09 7.96 6.36
CA THR A 26 4.27 6.51 6.50
C THR A 26 2.91 5.86 6.65
N LEU A 27 2.56 4.97 5.72
CA LEU A 27 1.45 4.05 5.87
C LEU A 27 1.94 2.84 6.68
N SER A 28 1.33 2.60 7.83
CA SER A 28 1.59 1.39 8.61
C SER A 28 0.34 0.53 8.70
N PHE A 29 0.53 -0.78 8.77
CA PHE A 29 -0.55 -1.71 9.05
C PHE A 29 -0.11 -2.83 9.96
N THR A 30 -1.02 -3.25 10.83
CA THR A 30 -0.79 -4.23 11.87
C THR A 30 -1.70 -5.43 11.61
N LEU A 31 -1.10 -6.59 11.36
CA LEU A 31 -1.80 -7.86 11.19
C LEU A 31 -1.96 -8.53 12.56
N THR A 32 -3.20 -8.80 12.95
CA THR A 32 -3.53 -9.50 14.19
C THR A 32 -4.18 -10.85 13.84
N PRO A 33 -3.46 -11.98 13.99
CA PRO A 33 -4.02 -13.30 13.77
C PRO A 33 -4.95 -13.69 14.92
N HIS A 34 -6.11 -14.25 14.60
CA HIS A 34 -7.05 -14.82 15.58
C HIS A 34 -6.99 -16.35 15.64
N ALA A 35 -5.98 -16.94 15.00
CA ALA A 35 -5.81 -18.37 14.94
C ALA A 35 -5.13 -18.92 16.20
N SER A 36 -5.56 -20.11 16.61
CA SER A 36 -4.92 -20.88 17.70
C SER A 36 -3.76 -21.75 17.23
N GLN A 37 -3.41 -21.68 15.94
CA GLN A 37 -2.36 -22.48 15.28
C GLN A 37 -1.47 -21.55 14.44
N CYS A 38 -0.23 -21.98 14.21
CA CYS A 38 0.71 -21.24 13.38
C CYS A 38 0.16 -21.10 11.96
N LEU A 39 0.14 -19.89 11.43
CA LEU A 39 -0.35 -19.58 10.10
C LEU A 39 0.78 -18.95 9.29
N THR A 40 1.11 -19.55 8.15
CA THR A 40 2.07 -18.97 7.20
C THR A 40 1.35 -18.47 5.96
N ILE A 41 1.68 -17.25 5.56
CA ILE A 41 1.14 -16.57 4.39
C ILE A 41 2.28 -16.39 3.38
N LEU A 42 2.09 -16.91 2.18
CA LEU A 42 3.01 -16.67 1.07
C LEU A 42 2.63 -15.36 0.42
N VAL A 43 3.54 -14.39 0.39
CA VAL A 43 3.28 -13.04 -0.12
C VAL A 43 3.72 -12.95 -1.59
N PRO A 44 2.79 -13.13 -2.57
CA PRO A 44 3.13 -12.90 -3.96
C PRO A 44 3.32 -11.40 -4.24
N HIS A 45 4.01 -11.08 -5.34
CA HIS A 45 4.24 -9.70 -5.77
C HIS A 45 2.96 -8.86 -5.98
N SER A 46 1.82 -9.51 -6.26
CA SER A 46 0.53 -8.85 -6.42
C SER A 46 -0.17 -8.58 -5.09
N SER A 47 0.28 -9.18 -3.98
CA SER A 47 -0.33 -9.01 -2.67
C SER A 47 -0.08 -7.60 -2.12
N PRO A 48 -1.06 -7.00 -1.42
CA PRO A 48 -0.85 -5.76 -0.68
C PRO A 48 0.13 -5.89 0.50
N LEU A 49 0.49 -7.12 0.88
CA LEU A 49 1.49 -7.39 1.91
C LEU A 49 2.92 -7.28 1.38
N ALA A 50 3.11 -7.26 0.05
CA ALA A 50 4.39 -7.03 -0.61
C ALA A 50 4.72 -5.51 -0.63
N THR A 51 4.90 -4.91 0.56
CA THR A 51 4.94 -3.45 0.78
C THR A 51 5.78 -2.67 -0.22
N GLY A 52 6.98 -3.17 -0.57
CA GLY A 52 7.88 -2.52 -1.53
C GLY A 52 7.34 -2.41 -2.96
N ARG A 53 6.28 -3.14 -3.31
CA ARG A 53 5.67 -3.15 -4.66
C ARG A 53 4.20 -2.74 -4.65
N SER A 54 3.49 -2.95 -3.56
CA SER A 54 2.04 -2.74 -3.47
C SER A 54 1.63 -1.29 -3.79
N MET A 55 2.50 -0.31 -3.55
CA MET A 55 2.28 1.09 -3.97
C MET A 55 2.13 1.26 -5.49
N ASN A 56 2.80 0.41 -6.27
CA ASN A 56 2.88 0.52 -7.73
C ASN A 56 1.93 -0.45 -8.46
N THR A 57 1.40 -1.44 -7.74
CA THR A 57 0.47 -2.43 -8.28
C THR A 57 -0.97 -2.13 -7.87
N GLY A 58 -1.24 -1.04 -7.15
CA GLY A 58 -2.56 -0.70 -6.63
C GLY A 58 -3.00 -1.57 -5.45
N GLY A 59 -2.06 -1.98 -4.60
CA GLY A 59 -2.34 -2.72 -3.37
C GLY A 59 -3.00 -1.85 -2.28
N TYR A 60 -2.85 -0.53 -2.37
CA TYR A 60 -3.47 0.44 -1.46
C TYR A 60 -4.32 1.45 -2.26
N PRO A 61 -5.58 1.10 -2.58
CA PRO A 61 -6.47 2.00 -3.31
C PRO A 61 -6.77 3.27 -2.51
N ILE A 62 -6.87 4.40 -3.21
CA ILE A 62 -7.12 5.72 -2.64
C ILE A 62 -8.46 6.23 -3.15
N SER A 63 -9.30 6.76 -2.25
CA SER A 63 -10.56 7.41 -2.57
C SER A 63 -10.54 8.88 -2.13
N ASP A 64 -10.98 9.76 -3.02
CA ASP A 64 -11.25 11.17 -2.72
C ASP A 64 -12.58 11.26 -1.97
N LEU A 65 -12.55 11.77 -0.74
CA LEU A 65 -13.74 11.94 0.11
C LEU A 65 -14.43 13.28 -0.09
N SER A 66 -13.86 14.18 -0.91
CA SER A 66 -14.47 15.47 -1.23
C SER A 66 -15.66 15.34 -2.20
N THR A 67 -15.84 14.17 -2.82
CA THR A 67 -16.95 13.86 -3.72
C THR A 67 -17.99 12.96 -3.06
N SER A 68 -19.25 13.06 -3.52
CA SER A 68 -20.35 12.21 -3.06
C SER A 68 -21.03 11.54 -4.26
N PRO A 69 -20.89 10.21 -4.46
CA PRO A 69 -20.11 9.29 -3.62
C PRO A 69 -18.59 9.49 -3.76
N PRO A 70 -17.79 9.04 -2.78
CA PRO A 70 -16.33 9.09 -2.87
C PRO A 70 -15.82 8.46 -4.16
N THR A 71 -14.84 9.11 -4.79
CA THR A 71 -14.32 8.69 -6.10
C THR A 71 -12.95 8.05 -5.96
N THR A 72 -12.77 6.85 -6.52
CA THR A 72 -11.46 6.19 -6.54
C THR A 72 -10.48 6.97 -7.42
N VAL A 73 -9.35 7.34 -6.85
CA VAL A 73 -8.26 7.99 -7.57
C VAL A 73 -7.58 6.95 -8.46
N LYS A 74 -7.28 7.32 -9.71
CA LYS A 74 -6.58 6.43 -10.65
C LYS A 74 -5.15 6.23 -10.18
N ILE A 75 -4.82 5.03 -9.71
CA ILE A 75 -3.45 4.64 -9.37
C ILE A 75 -2.73 4.17 -10.63
N GLY A 76 -1.46 4.57 -10.77
CA GLY A 76 -0.67 4.18 -11.94
C GLY A 76 -0.24 2.73 -11.82
N ASP A 77 -0.38 1.98 -12.90
CA ASP A 77 0.32 0.70 -13.01
C ASP A 77 1.74 0.98 -13.52
N MET A 78 2.72 0.87 -12.64
CA MET A 78 4.14 1.02 -12.97
C MET A 78 4.87 -0.32 -13.15
N THR A 79 4.15 -1.45 -13.17
CA THR A 79 4.74 -2.79 -13.30
C THR A 79 5.63 -2.95 -14.55
N GLY A 80 5.35 -2.21 -15.62
CA GLY A 80 6.17 -2.20 -16.84
C GLY A 80 7.41 -1.28 -16.81
N TYR A 81 7.53 -0.38 -15.82
CA TYR A 81 8.60 0.61 -15.74
C TYR A 81 9.66 0.27 -14.69
N ILE A 82 9.32 -0.54 -13.70
CA ILE A 82 10.24 -0.92 -12.63
C ILE A 82 10.55 -2.42 -12.78
N SER A 83 11.61 -2.73 -13.53
CA SER A 83 12.22 -4.07 -13.49
C SER A 83 12.97 -4.19 -12.17
N VAL A 84 12.25 -4.54 -11.09
CA VAL A 84 12.88 -5.01 -9.87
C VAL A 84 13.06 -6.52 -10.03
N PRO A 85 14.29 -7.08 -9.85
CA PRO A 85 14.48 -8.53 -9.85
C PRO A 85 13.41 -9.19 -8.97
N ALA A 86 12.90 -10.35 -9.38
CA ALA A 86 11.93 -11.09 -8.58
C ALA A 86 12.51 -11.29 -7.18
N SER A 87 12.06 -10.49 -6.21
CA SER A 87 12.33 -10.76 -4.81
C SER A 87 11.71 -12.12 -4.53
N PRO A 88 12.41 -13.08 -3.92
CA PRO A 88 11.77 -14.34 -3.56
C PRO A 88 10.48 -14.05 -2.79
N ASN A 89 9.43 -14.84 -3.02
CA ASN A 89 8.17 -14.66 -2.30
C ASN A 89 8.47 -14.57 -0.80
N GLU A 90 8.09 -13.46 -0.17
CA GLU A 90 8.27 -13.30 1.26
C GLU A 90 7.25 -14.19 1.97
N MET A 91 7.66 -14.84 3.07
CA MET A 91 6.76 -15.59 3.93
C MET A 91 6.47 -14.78 5.19
N ILE A 92 5.20 -14.66 5.53
CA ILE A 92 4.76 -14.09 6.80
C ILE A 92 4.26 -15.24 7.67
N VAL A 93 5.08 -15.63 8.64
CA VAL A 93 4.69 -16.56 9.71
C VAL A 93 4.03 -15.78 10.84
N LEU A 94 2.84 -16.22 11.26
CA LEU A 94 2.04 -15.68 12.36
C LEU A 94 1.85 -16.78 13.41
N GLN A 95 2.52 -16.62 14.55
CA GLN A 95 2.51 -17.62 15.62
C GLN A 95 1.23 -17.52 16.48
N PRO A 96 0.74 -18.64 17.06
CA PRO A 96 -0.34 -18.59 18.06
C PRO A 96 0.04 -17.68 19.22
N GLY A 97 -0.86 -16.79 19.63
CA GLY A 97 -0.61 -15.87 20.74
C GLY A 97 0.37 -14.73 20.42
N GLN A 98 0.90 -14.66 19.18
CA GLN A 98 1.57 -13.46 18.71
C GLN A 98 0.56 -12.32 18.67
N ARG A 99 0.82 -11.25 19.44
CA ARG A 99 -0.12 -10.12 19.58
C ARG A 99 -0.42 -9.45 18.24
N SER A 100 0.61 -9.20 17.43
CA SER A 100 0.46 -8.67 16.06
C SER A 100 1.80 -8.64 15.32
N LYS A 101 1.75 -8.39 14.00
CA LYS A 101 2.92 -8.09 13.17
C LYS A 101 2.70 -6.76 12.43
N LYS A 102 3.60 -5.80 12.63
CA LYS A 102 3.52 -4.46 12.03
C LYS A 102 4.37 -4.36 10.78
N PHE A 103 3.82 -3.70 9.76
CA PHE A 103 4.49 -3.37 8.51
C PHE A 103 4.39 -1.87 8.28
N GLN A 104 5.39 -1.31 7.59
CA GLN A 104 5.44 0.12 7.30
C GLN A 104 5.97 0.33 5.89
N VAL A 105 5.44 1.36 5.23
CA VAL A 105 5.87 1.78 3.90
C VAL A 105 5.75 3.28 3.76
N ALA A 106 6.73 3.93 3.13
CA ALA A 106 6.58 5.31 2.73
C ALA A 106 5.43 5.41 1.70
N PHE A 107 4.46 6.28 1.94
CA PHE A 107 3.23 6.32 1.16
C PHE A 107 3.38 7.24 -0.07
N ASN A 108 4.34 6.92 -0.93
CA ASN A 108 4.68 7.64 -2.16
C ASN A 108 5.03 6.68 -3.30
N ARG A 109 5.40 7.22 -4.45
CA ARG A 109 5.94 6.44 -5.56
C ARG A 109 7.24 5.76 -5.13
N GLY A 110 7.35 4.45 -5.36
CA GLY A 110 8.57 3.68 -5.09
C GLY A 110 8.84 3.35 -3.62
N ALA A 111 7.93 3.69 -2.70
CA ALA A 111 8.04 3.34 -1.28
C ALA A 111 9.33 3.85 -0.59
N SER A 112 9.95 4.90 -1.14
CA SER A 112 11.18 5.49 -0.62
C SER A 112 10.86 6.63 0.34
N TYR A 113 11.59 6.71 1.44
CA TYR A 113 11.55 7.87 2.33
C TYR A 113 12.24 9.10 1.72
N GLU A 114 13.07 8.89 0.70
CA GLU A 114 13.60 9.98 -0.10
C GLU A 114 12.54 10.48 -1.08
N PRO A 115 12.39 11.80 -1.25
CA PRO A 115 11.45 12.35 -2.21
C PRO A 115 11.72 11.80 -3.62
N SER A 116 10.77 11.05 -4.16
CA SER A 116 10.79 10.58 -5.55
C SER A 116 10.75 11.72 -6.57
N PHE A 117 10.38 12.92 -6.12
CA PHE A 117 10.46 14.19 -6.81
C PHE A 117 10.79 15.29 -5.79
N ARG A 118 11.54 16.31 -6.21
CA ARG A 118 11.74 17.51 -5.38
C ARG A 118 10.36 18.09 -5.02
N PRO A 119 10.11 18.47 -3.75
CA PRO A 119 8.92 19.24 -3.35
C PRO A 119 8.65 20.40 -4.30
N GLN A 120 7.42 20.46 -4.82
CA GLN A 120 6.96 21.54 -5.69
C GLN A 120 5.67 22.10 -5.13
N PRO A 121 5.46 23.43 -5.16
CA PRO A 121 4.18 24.00 -4.79
C PRO A 121 3.06 23.40 -5.65
N TRP A 122 1.91 23.07 -5.04
CA TRP A 122 0.80 22.46 -5.77
C TRP A 122 0.34 23.32 -6.95
N HIS A 123 0.34 24.64 -6.81
CA HIS A 123 -0.02 25.54 -7.90
C HIS A 123 0.92 25.50 -9.12
N ILE A 124 2.16 25.02 -8.96
CA ILE A 124 3.09 24.74 -10.07
C ILE A 124 2.76 23.38 -10.69
N VAL A 125 2.59 22.36 -9.85
CA VAL A 125 2.29 20.99 -10.28
C VAL A 125 0.96 20.91 -11.04
N ARG A 126 -0.08 21.63 -10.59
CA ARG A 126 -1.41 21.65 -11.25
C ARG A 126 -1.34 22.19 -12.68
N ASN A 127 -0.36 23.06 -12.97
CA ASN A 127 -0.14 23.64 -14.29
C ASN A 127 0.70 22.72 -15.21
N GLY A 128 1.05 21.52 -14.75
CA GLY A 128 1.97 20.64 -15.47
C GLY A 128 3.39 21.20 -15.54
N ARG A 129 3.82 21.88 -14.47
CA ARG A 129 5.15 22.49 -14.36
C ARG A 129 5.95 21.90 -13.18
N LEU A 130 7.26 22.13 -13.16
CA LEU A 130 8.14 22.06 -11.98
C LEU A 130 9.05 23.29 -11.95
N LEU A 131 9.43 23.73 -10.76
CA LEU A 131 10.55 24.62 -10.54
C LEU A 131 11.87 23.82 -10.59
N ASP A 132 12.80 24.28 -11.43
CA ASP A 132 14.15 23.72 -11.51
C ASP A 132 15.04 24.15 -10.32
N GLN A 133 16.36 23.97 -10.45
CA GLN A 133 17.31 24.31 -9.39
C GLN A 133 17.40 25.81 -9.11
N ASP A 134 17.08 26.63 -10.11
CA ASP A 134 17.15 28.08 -10.06
C ASP A 134 15.77 28.72 -9.81
N GLY A 135 14.74 27.90 -9.55
CA GLY A 135 13.38 28.34 -9.30
C GLY A 135 12.61 28.71 -10.57
N LYS A 136 13.05 28.26 -11.75
CA LYS A 136 12.40 28.54 -13.04
C LYS A 136 11.45 27.41 -13.42
N GLU A 137 10.27 27.78 -13.93
CA GLU A 137 9.25 26.83 -14.37
C GLU A 137 9.68 26.07 -15.64
N THR A 138 9.57 24.75 -15.58
CA THR A 138 9.82 23.81 -16.67
C THR A 138 8.58 22.94 -16.89
N SER A 139 8.23 22.67 -18.15
CA SER A 139 7.07 21.84 -18.47
C SER A 139 7.33 20.37 -18.18
N ILE A 140 6.33 19.70 -17.63
CA ILE A 140 6.31 18.25 -17.48
C ILE A 140 5.03 17.64 -18.00
N ARG A 141 5.14 16.39 -18.44
CA ARG A 141 3.97 15.55 -18.69
C ARG A 141 3.32 15.23 -17.35
N ARG A 142 2.09 15.68 -17.13
CA ARG A 142 1.31 15.31 -15.94
C ARG A 142 1.06 13.79 -15.99
N PRO A 143 1.43 13.02 -14.95
CA PRO A 143 0.98 11.65 -14.83
C PRO A 143 -0.56 11.67 -14.73
N SER A 144 -1.26 10.92 -15.56
CA SER A 144 -2.72 10.75 -15.47
C SER A 144 -3.15 9.84 -14.32
N VAL A 145 -2.20 9.51 -13.44
CA VAL A 145 -2.25 8.46 -12.43
C VAL A 145 -1.41 8.86 -11.22
N VAL A 146 -1.83 8.42 -10.01
CA VAL A 146 -1.17 8.74 -8.74
C VAL A 146 -0.46 7.54 -8.14
N HIS A 147 0.49 7.78 -7.23
CA HIS A 147 1.18 6.75 -6.46
C HIS A 147 1.37 7.20 -5.01
N GLY A 148 0.51 6.69 -4.10
CA GLY A 148 0.47 7.21 -2.73
C GLY A 148 0.02 8.67 -2.70
N VAL A 149 0.73 9.50 -1.94
CA VAL A 149 0.46 10.96 -1.90
C VAL A 149 0.93 11.70 -3.15
N ASP A 150 1.83 11.11 -3.95
CA ASP A 150 2.36 11.75 -5.14
C ASP A 150 1.26 11.89 -6.20
N GLY A 151 0.93 13.14 -6.55
CA GLY A 151 -0.06 13.46 -7.57
C GLY A 151 -1.49 13.63 -7.08
N LEU A 152 -1.74 13.55 -5.77
CA LEU A 152 -3.01 13.97 -5.16
C LEU A 152 -3.18 15.50 -5.26
N GLU A 153 -4.39 15.98 -5.02
CA GLU A 153 -4.71 17.41 -5.04
C GLU A 153 -4.67 17.97 -3.62
N ALA A 154 -4.07 19.15 -3.45
CA ALA A 154 -4.04 19.86 -2.17
C ALA A 154 -5.44 20.31 -1.74
N GLY A 155 -5.63 20.45 -0.42
CA GLY A 155 -6.87 20.91 0.20
C GLY A 155 -7.95 19.85 0.33
N LYS A 156 -7.62 18.57 0.10
CA LYS A 156 -8.57 17.45 0.11
C LYS A 156 -8.28 16.44 1.21
N THR A 157 -9.34 15.72 1.59
CA THR A 157 -9.28 14.55 2.46
C THR A 157 -9.45 13.29 1.62
N TYR A 158 -8.58 12.32 1.85
CA TYR A 158 -8.56 11.05 1.17
C TYR A 158 -8.68 9.90 2.16
N LYS A 159 -9.15 8.75 1.68
CA LYS A 159 -9.10 7.48 2.40
C LYS A 159 -8.26 6.50 1.62
N THR A 160 -7.33 5.83 2.28
CA THR A 160 -6.63 4.67 1.73
C THR A 160 -7.02 3.41 2.50
N THR A 161 -7.05 2.29 1.80
CA THR A 161 -7.35 0.98 2.39
C THR A 161 -6.41 -0.07 1.79
N MET A 162 -6.65 -1.35 2.07
CA MET A 162 -5.91 -2.46 1.49
C MET A 162 -6.79 -3.19 0.48
N ALA A 163 -6.25 -3.54 -0.69
CA ALA A 163 -7.01 -4.22 -1.75
C ALA A 163 -7.39 -5.66 -1.33
N ILE A 164 -8.61 -5.82 -0.79
CA ILE A 164 -9.14 -7.10 -0.32
C ILE A 164 -9.11 -8.18 -1.42
N ASP A 165 -9.48 -7.82 -2.64
CA ASP A 165 -9.51 -8.74 -3.79
C ASP A 165 -8.13 -9.35 -4.11
N LYS A 166 -7.04 -8.69 -3.69
CA LYS A 166 -5.67 -9.17 -3.84
C LYS A 166 -5.19 -9.94 -2.60
N LEU A 167 -5.64 -9.55 -1.41
CA LEU A 167 -5.42 -10.33 -0.18
C LEU A 167 -6.07 -11.72 -0.27
N GLU A 168 -7.29 -11.80 -0.80
CA GLU A 168 -8.00 -13.06 -1.03
C GLU A 168 -7.26 -14.00 -1.99
N LYS A 169 -6.37 -13.47 -2.84
CA LYS A 169 -5.55 -14.24 -3.77
C LYS A 169 -4.19 -14.65 -3.18
N THR A 170 -3.94 -14.35 -1.91
CA THR A 170 -2.69 -14.65 -1.22
C THR A 170 -2.72 -16.09 -0.69
N PRO A 171 -1.81 -17.00 -1.13
CA PRO A 171 -1.78 -18.37 -0.62
C PRO A 171 -1.35 -18.45 0.84
N TRP A 172 -1.83 -19.46 1.56
CA TRP A 172 -1.49 -19.67 2.97
C TRP A 172 -1.55 -21.14 3.39
N TRP A 173 -0.94 -21.51 4.52
CA TRP A 173 -1.10 -22.83 5.14
C TRP A 173 -0.98 -22.76 6.66
N TRP A 174 -1.51 -23.79 7.32
CA TRP A 174 -1.25 -24.04 8.74
C TRP A 174 0.15 -24.66 8.89
N GLY A 175 0.97 -24.10 9.76
CA GLY A 175 2.37 -24.49 9.95
C GLY A 175 3.33 -23.32 9.78
N ASP A 176 4.61 -23.58 9.97
CA ASP A 176 5.70 -22.63 9.72
C ASP A 176 6.30 -22.83 8.31
N GLU A 177 7.45 -22.20 8.04
CA GLU A 177 8.15 -22.28 6.74
C GLU A 177 8.57 -23.71 6.37
N LYS A 178 8.77 -24.62 7.34
CA LYS A 178 9.16 -26.01 7.10
C LYS A 178 7.99 -26.89 6.69
N ASP A 179 6.78 -26.44 6.98
CA ASP A 179 5.53 -27.10 6.60
C ASP A 179 5.03 -26.64 5.22
N GLU A 180 5.89 -25.96 4.42
CA GLU A 180 5.54 -25.47 3.09
C GLU A 180 4.99 -26.64 2.24
N PRO A 181 3.72 -26.56 1.78
CA PRO A 181 3.16 -27.59 0.92
C PRO A 181 3.81 -27.55 -0.46
N ASP A 182 3.73 -28.66 -1.19
CA ASP A 182 4.20 -28.70 -2.58
C ASP A 182 3.56 -27.58 -3.40
N ARG A 183 4.35 -26.91 -4.26
CA ARG A 183 3.88 -25.74 -5.02
C ARG A 183 2.63 -26.00 -5.88
N LYS A 184 2.39 -27.26 -6.27
CA LYS A 184 1.20 -27.67 -7.01
C LYS A 184 -0.07 -27.66 -6.15
N ASP A 185 0.07 -27.80 -4.83
CA ASP A 185 -1.03 -27.83 -3.87
C ASP A 185 -1.42 -26.44 -3.37
N LEU A 186 -0.52 -25.45 -3.52
CA LEU A 186 -0.80 -24.05 -3.16
C LEU A 186 -2.02 -23.47 -3.89
N GLY A 187 -2.32 -23.94 -5.11
CA GLY A 187 -3.50 -23.49 -5.86
C GLY A 187 -4.83 -23.80 -5.14
N SER A 188 -4.88 -24.88 -4.36
CA SER A 188 -6.04 -25.24 -3.52
C SER A 188 -6.12 -24.44 -2.21
N LYS A 189 -5.06 -23.70 -1.88
CA LYS A 189 -4.87 -22.94 -0.64
C LYS A 189 -4.89 -21.42 -0.86
N VAL A 190 -5.38 -20.98 -2.02
CA VAL A 190 -5.66 -19.58 -2.32
C VAL A 190 -7.06 -19.23 -1.78
N GLY A 191 -7.15 -18.13 -1.04
CA GLY A 191 -8.39 -17.68 -0.42
C GLY A 191 -8.76 -18.43 0.86
N GLY A 192 -9.80 -17.95 1.55
CA GLY A 192 -10.29 -18.60 2.78
C GLY A 192 -9.68 -18.08 4.09
N ILE A 193 -8.72 -17.14 4.04
CA ILE A 193 -8.51 -16.22 5.17
C ILE A 193 -9.67 -15.24 5.18
N GLU A 194 -10.31 -15.08 6.34
CA GLU A 194 -11.24 -14.00 6.60
C GLU A 194 -10.44 -12.74 6.96
N TRP A 195 -10.37 -11.81 6.01
CA TRP A 195 -9.69 -10.53 6.17
C TRP A 195 -10.65 -9.46 6.68
N GLU A 196 -10.29 -8.80 7.77
CA GLU A 196 -11.07 -7.71 8.33
C GLU A 196 -10.21 -6.45 8.39
N ILE A 197 -10.53 -5.44 7.57
CA ILE A 197 -9.89 -4.13 7.68
C ILE A 197 -10.66 -3.31 8.71
N VAL A 198 -10.03 -3.07 9.86
CA VAL A 198 -10.60 -2.27 10.95
C VAL A 198 -10.86 -0.85 10.45
N ASN A 199 -12.05 -0.31 10.73
CA ASN A 199 -12.52 1.01 10.27
C ASN A 199 -12.51 1.24 8.75
N GLY A 200 -12.34 0.17 7.96
CA GLY A 200 -12.31 0.21 6.49
C GLY A 200 -11.08 0.91 5.89
N GLY A 201 -10.05 1.20 6.68
CA GLY A 201 -8.80 1.83 6.25
C GLY A 201 -8.43 3.05 7.09
N VAL A 202 -7.64 3.95 6.50
CA VAL A 202 -7.16 5.17 7.17
C VAL A 202 -7.43 6.42 6.32
N GLU A 203 -7.90 7.47 6.97
CA GLU A 203 -8.12 8.78 6.36
C GLU A 203 -6.89 9.67 6.58
N PHE A 204 -6.58 10.49 5.59
CA PHE A 204 -5.48 11.44 5.63
C PHE A 204 -5.78 12.68 4.80
N ARG A 205 -5.13 13.78 5.12
CA ARG A 205 -5.30 15.07 4.44
C ARG A 205 -4.07 15.41 3.62
N VAL A 206 -4.30 16.05 2.48
CA VAL A 206 -3.25 16.62 1.64
C VAL A 206 -3.40 18.14 1.67
N GLU A 207 -2.33 18.82 2.06
CA GLU A 207 -2.23 20.27 2.13
C GLU A 207 -1.11 20.78 1.24
N GLU A 208 -1.14 22.08 0.94
CA GLU A 208 -0.05 22.74 0.19
C GLU A 208 1.25 22.77 1.00
#